data_AF-M0FKF1-F1
#
_entry.id   AF-M0FKF1-F1
#
_cell.length_a   1.000
_cell.length_b   1.000
_cell.length_c   1.000
_cell.angle_alpha   90.00
_cell.angle_beta   90.00
_cell.angle_gamma   90.00
#
_symmetry.space_group_name_H-M   'P 1'
#
loop_
_entity.id
_entity.type
_entity.pdbx_description
1 polymer ?
#
loop_
_entity_poly.entity_id
_entity_poly.type
_entity_poly.pdbx_seq_one_letter_code
_entity_poly.pdbx_strand_id
1 'polypeptide(L)'
;MDVTVEAIDGTRFNNEYWQQTDYPTPETNEEGEVTNVPDELVDTVNGEEVEWTQPTATNPGPRNITSNQEWDMEVVFGLNTYPRNPLTNSVFFEGANPLYNPVGYYPGFDAEQLFQNAREATTQEELADALIELFANLAEEQPYIMLAFPDDTVGYREGLEGPIENFSNGWNLPAWRYGE
;
A
#
# COMPACT_ATOMS: atom_id res chain seq x y z
N MET A 1 8.30 -23.79 16.30
CA MET A 1 8.59 -22.94 15.12
C MET A 1 10.09 -22.91 14.98
N ASP A 2 10.60 -23.54 13.92
CA ASP A 2 11.98 -23.34 13.48
C ASP A 2 11.99 -22.14 12.54
N VAL A 3 12.70 -21.09 12.92
CA VAL A 3 12.81 -19.85 12.14
C VAL A 3 14.16 -19.86 11.45
N THR A 4 14.16 -19.99 10.13
CA THR A 4 15.35 -19.84 9.30
C THR A 4 15.55 -18.37 8.98
N VAL A 5 16.63 -17.77 9.49
CA VAL A 5 16.97 -16.37 9.20
C VAL A 5 17.98 -16.35 8.05
N GLU A 6 17.51 -15.96 6.87
CA GLU A 6 18.36 -15.68 5.71
C GLU A 6 18.55 -14.17 5.56
N ALA A 7 19.73 -13.73 5.09
CA ALA A 7 19.90 -12.34 4.72
C ALA A 7 19.00 -12.03 3.52
N ILE A 8 18.34 -10.87 3.53
CA ILE A 8 17.52 -10.43 2.38
C ILE A 8 18.42 -10.29 1.15
N ASP A 9 18.12 -11.10 0.13
CA ASP A 9 18.48 -10.80 -1.26
C ASP A 9 17.39 -9.88 -1.81
N GLY A 10 17.69 -8.59 -1.96
CA GLY A 10 16.70 -7.58 -2.36
C GLY A 10 16.10 -7.81 -3.75
N THR A 11 16.84 -8.44 -4.68
CA THR A 11 16.33 -8.76 -6.02
C THR A 11 15.39 -9.95 -5.95
N ARG A 12 15.78 -11.00 -5.23
CA ARG A 12 14.91 -12.16 -4.99
C ARG A 12 13.64 -11.74 -4.26
N PHE A 13 13.79 -10.93 -3.20
CA PHE A 13 12.69 -10.36 -2.45
C PHE A 13 11.67 -9.67 -3.38
N ASN A 14 12.16 -8.73 -4.17
CA ASN A 14 11.31 -7.94 -5.05
C ASN A 14 10.56 -8.81 -6.07
N ASN A 15 11.19 -9.85 -6.61
CA ASN A 15 10.65 -10.61 -7.74
C ASN A 15 9.89 -11.89 -7.33
N GLU A 16 10.14 -12.44 -6.15
CA GLU A 16 9.53 -13.70 -5.70
C GLU A 16 8.48 -13.50 -4.60
N TYR A 17 8.57 -12.42 -3.82
CA TYR A 17 7.72 -12.20 -2.65
C TYR A 17 6.87 -10.93 -2.75
N TRP A 18 7.45 -9.83 -3.27
CA TRP A 18 6.84 -8.50 -3.24
C TRP A 18 6.08 -8.10 -4.51
N GLN A 19 6.67 -8.37 -5.66
CA GLN A 19 6.07 -8.12 -6.97
C GLN A 19 5.90 -9.43 -7.72
N GLN A 20 4.73 -9.60 -8.33
CA GLN A 20 4.51 -10.63 -9.33
C GLN A 20 4.74 -10.03 -10.72
N THR A 21 5.52 -10.71 -11.54
CA THR A 21 5.78 -10.30 -12.93
C THR A 21 5.02 -11.14 -13.95
N ASP A 22 4.51 -12.29 -13.53
CA ASP A 22 3.74 -13.21 -14.37
C ASP A 22 2.37 -13.43 -13.73
N TYR A 23 1.40 -12.61 -14.12
CA TYR A 23 0.03 -12.68 -13.64
C TYR A 23 -0.95 -12.52 -14.80
N PRO A 24 -2.14 -13.16 -14.73
CA PRO A 24 -3.16 -13.01 -15.76
C PRO A 24 -3.53 -11.53 -15.93
N THR A 25 -3.85 -11.12 -17.15
CA THR A 25 -4.28 -9.75 -17.45
C THR A 25 -5.68 -9.77 -18.05
N PRO A 26 -6.62 -8.94 -17.57
CA PRO A 26 -7.92 -8.77 -18.19
C PRO A 26 -7.80 -8.34 -19.66
N GLU A 27 -8.70 -8.85 -20.51
CA GLU A 27 -8.78 -8.41 -21.89
C GLU A 27 -9.49 -7.06 -21.97
N THR A 28 -9.01 -6.18 -22.85
CA THR A 28 -9.61 -4.86 -23.07
C THR A 28 -9.95 -4.63 -24.54
N ASN A 29 -10.97 -3.82 -24.82
CA ASN A 29 -11.25 -3.33 -26.18
C ASN A 29 -10.27 -2.21 -26.61
N GLU A 30 -10.45 -1.67 -27.83
CA GLU A 30 -9.62 -0.56 -28.37
C GLU A 30 -9.75 0.75 -27.56
N GLU A 31 -10.79 0.88 -26.74
CA GLU A 31 -11.08 2.04 -25.88
C GLU A 31 -10.51 1.87 -24.46
N GLY A 32 -9.94 0.70 -24.15
CA GLY A 32 -9.34 0.36 -22.85
C GLY A 32 -10.35 -0.14 -21.82
N GLU A 33 -11.60 -0.43 -22.22
CA GLU A 33 -12.61 -1.02 -21.34
C GLU A 33 -12.38 -2.53 -21.21
N VAL A 34 -12.51 -3.05 -19.98
CA VAL A 34 -12.35 -4.49 -19.70
C VAL A 34 -13.52 -5.26 -20.32
N THR A 35 -13.20 -6.23 -21.18
CA THR A 35 -14.18 -7.09 -21.87
C THR A 35 -14.25 -8.50 -21.29
N ASN A 36 -13.18 -8.96 -20.65
CA ASN A 36 -13.12 -10.28 -20.02
C ASN A 36 -12.11 -10.27 -18.87
N VAL A 37 -12.53 -10.75 -17.69
CA VAL A 37 -11.65 -11.02 -16.55
C VAL A 37 -11.41 -12.53 -16.51
N PRO A 38 -10.16 -13.01 -16.60
CA PRO A 38 -9.83 -14.42 -16.43
C PRO A 38 -10.39 -14.99 -15.12
N ASP A 39 -10.88 -16.23 -15.12
CA ASP A 39 -11.44 -16.88 -13.92
C ASP A 39 -10.44 -16.90 -12.75
N GLU A 40 -9.14 -16.93 -13.04
CA GLU A 40 -8.10 -16.88 -12.01
C GLU A 40 -8.03 -15.53 -11.29
N LEU A 41 -8.53 -14.45 -11.89
CA LEU A 41 -8.61 -13.11 -11.30
C LEU A 41 -9.95 -12.85 -10.59
N VAL A 42 -10.74 -13.89 -10.37
CA VAL A 42 -12.01 -13.82 -9.67
C VAL A 42 -11.94 -14.69 -8.42
N ASP A 43 -12.31 -14.14 -7.27
CA ASP A 43 -12.40 -14.91 -6.03
C ASP A 43 -13.59 -14.45 -5.18
N THR A 44 -13.99 -15.28 -4.21
CA THR A 44 -15.00 -14.92 -3.23
C THR A 44 -14.33 -14.43 -1.95
N VAL A 45 -14.39 -13.13 -1.69
CA VAL A 45 -13.86 -12.50 -0.48
C VAL A 45 -15.02 -12.08 0.42
N ASN A 46 -15.01 -12.53 1.67
CA ASN A 46 -16.07 -12.25 2.66
C ASN A 46 -17.51 -12.59 2.20
N GLY A 47 -17.65 -13.53 1.26
CA GLY A 47 -18.95 -13.95 0.71
C GLY A 47 -19.40 -13.15 -0.50
N GLU A 48 -18.57 -12.22 -0.99
CA GLU A 48 -18.82 -11.43 -2.19
C GLU A 48 -17.81 -11.78 -3.29
N GLU A 49 -18.26 -11.80 -4.53
CA GLU A 49 -17.40 -12.02 -5.69
C GLU A 49 -16.60 -10.74 -5.98
N VAL A 50 -15.27 -10.87 -6.04
CA VAL A 50 -14.35 -9.78 -6.32
C VAL A 50 -13.57 -10.10 -7.59
N GLU A 51 -13.56 -9.15 -8.51
CA GLU A 51 -12.81 -9.23 -9.77
C GLU A 51 -11.60 -8.29 -9.76
N TRP A 52 -10.43 -8.81 -10.10
CA TRP A 52 -9.23 -8.03 -10.33
C TRP A 52 -9.21 -7.51 -11.77
N THR A 53 -9.92 -6.40 -12.00
CA THR A 53 -10.04 -5.74 -13.32
C THR A 53 -8.80 -4.92 -13.72
N GLN A 54 -7.94 -4.59 -12.76
CA GLN A 54 -6.70 -3.83 -12.99
C GLN A 54 -5.55 -4.40 -12.13
N PRO A 55 -5.13 -5.65 -12.35
CA PRO A 55 -4.08 -6.26 -11.54
C PRO A 55 -2.76 -5.51 -11.72
N THR A 56 -2.04 -5.32 -10.61
CA THR A 56 -0.71 -4.70 -10.59
C THR A 56 0.33 -5.70 -10.11
N ALA A 57 1.62 -5.41 -10.35
CA ALA A 57 2.67 -6.27 -9.83
C ALA A 57 2.61 -6.43 -8.29
N THR A 58 2.07 -5.44 -7.59
CA THR A 58 1.89 -5.44 -6.12
C THR A 58 0.46 -5.72 -5.67
N ASN A 59 -0.43 -6.11 -6.58
CA ASN A 59 -1.74 -6.69 -6.30
C ASN A 59 -2.20 -7.44 -7.58
N PRO A 60 -1.58 -8.59 -7.89
CA PRO A 60 -1.71 -9.24 -9.20
C PRO A 60 -3.01 -10.05 -9.35
N GLY A 61 -3.79 -10.19 -8.28
CA GLY A 61 -4.93 -11.09 -8.23
C GLY A 61 -5.22 -11.57 -6.81
N PRO A 62 -6.07 -12.61 -6.68
CA PRO A 62 -6.37 -13.21 -5.40
C PRO A 62 -5.14 -13.78 -4.68
N ARG A 63 -5.29 -14.15 -3.40
CA ARG A 63 -4.17 -14.51 -2.50
C ARG A 63 -3.30 -15.65 -3.02
N ASN A 64 -3.86 -16.58 -3.79
CA ASN A 64 -3.14 -17.68 -4.44
C ASN A 64 -2.25 -17.24 -5.61
N ILE A 65 -2.44 -16.02 -6.14
CA ILE A 65 -1.65 -15.40 -7.22
C ILE A 65 -0.71 -14.32 -6.68
N THR A 66 -1.03 -13.73 -5.52
CA THR A 66 -0.27 -12.61 -4.93
C THR A 66 1.22 -12.91 -4.72
N SER A 67 1.61 -14.15 -4.39
CA SER A 67 3.01 -14.51 -4.19
C SER A 67 3.38 -15.83 -4.86
N ASN A 68 4.62 -15.90 -5.38
CA ASN A 68 5.18 -17.10 -6.00
C ASN A 68 5.67 -18.14 -4.98
N GLN A 69 5.74 -17.77 -3.72
CA GLN A 69 6.29 -18.60 -2.65
C GLN A 69 5.34 -18.61 -1.44
N GLU A 70 5.34 -19.71 -0.71
CA GLU A 70 4.70 -19.75 0.61
C GLU A 70 5.57 -18.98 1.60
N TRP A 71 4.99 -18.00 2.29
CA TRP A 71 5.62 -17.30 3.40
C TRP A 71 4.56 -16.95 4.45
N ASP A 72 4.93 -17.08 5.72
CA ASP A 72 4.03 -16.79 6.84
C ASP A 72 4.17 -15.35 7.36
N MET A 73 5.40 -14.82 7.36
CA MET A 73 5.73 -13.47 7.83
C MET A 73 6.94 -12.93 7.08
N GLU A 74 6.96 -11.62 6.90
CA GLU A 74 8.03 -10.91 6.21
C GLU A 74 8.37 -9.60 6.93
N VAL A 75 9.62 -9.15 6.82
CA VAL A 75 10.06 -7.83 7.29
C VAL A 75 10.20 -6.90 6.09
N VAL A 76 9.18 -6.08 5.87
CA VAL A 76 9.15 -5.09 4.79
C VAL A 76 9.92 -3.83 5.21
N PHE A 77 10.93 -3.46 4.43
CA PHE A 77 11.67 -2.20 4.64
C PHE A 77 11.00 -1.05 3.88
N GLY A 78 10.19 -0.27 4.60
CA GLY A 78 9.77 1.07 4.16
C GLY A 78 8.52 1.09 3.29
N LEU A 79 7.36 1.05 3.94
CA LEU A 79 6.12 1.59 3.37
C LEU A 79 6.01 3.04 3.82
N ASN A 80 6.13 3.97 2.86
CA ASN A 80 5.93 5.37 3.14
C ASN A 80 4.42 5.68 3.09
N THR A 81 3.76 5.56 4.24
CA THR A 81 2.34 5.90 4.39
C THR A 81 2.13 7.34 4.88
N TYR A 82 3.16 8.21 4.79
CA TYR A 82 3.23 9.48 5.52
C TYR A 82 1.90 10.27 5.47
N PRO A 83 1.12 10.30 6.56
CA PRO A 83 -0.31 10.57 6.47
C PRO A 83 -0.57 12.06 6.62
N ARG A 84 -0.03 12.89 5.70
CA ARG A 84 -0.54 14.26 5.56
C ARG A 84 -2.01 14.25 5.16
N ASN A 85 -2.43 13.18 4.48
CA ASN A 85 -3.81 12.87 4.20
C ASN A 85 -4.06 11.38 4.50
N PRO A 86 -4.74 11.01 5.60
CA PRO A 86 -4.97 9.61 5.95
C PRO A 86 -5.80 8.84 4.91
N LEU A 87 -6.56 9.52 4.04
CA LEU A 87 -7.32 8.86 2.97
C LEU A 87 -6.42 8.14 1.96
N THR A 88 -5.13 8.50 1.84
CA THR A 88 -4.21 7.79 0.94
C THR A 88 -3.96 6.34 1.36
N ASN A 89 -4.37 5.94 2.57
CA ASN A 89 -4.38 4.56 3.00
C ASN A 89 -5.37 3.68 2.20
N SER A 90 -6.32 4.26 1.46
CA SER A 90 -7.23 3.50 0.60
C SER A 90 -6.49 2.68 -0.45
N VAL A 91 -5.33 3.17 -0.90
CA VAL A 91 -4.41 2.47 -1.81
C VAL A 91 -3.98 1.10 -1.28
N PHE A 92 -4.01 0.90 0.04
CA PHE A 92 -3.53 -0.31 0.71
C PHE A 92 -4.66 -1.16 1.32
N PHE A 93 -5.76 -0.53 1.74
CA PHE A 93 -6.71 -1.15 2.67
C PHE A 93 -8.17 -1.03 2.24
N GLU A 94 -8.47 -0.40 1.10
CA GLU A 94 -9.84 -0.27 0.60
C GLU A 94 -10.32 -1.58 -0.04
N GLY A 95 -10.74 -2.51 0.81
CA GLY A 95 -11.28 -3.79 0.39
C GLY A 95 -10.22 -4.80 -0.05
N ALA A 96 -10.63 -5.76 -0.88
CA ALA A 96 -9.81 -6.89 -1.28
C ALA A 96 -8.88 -6.60 -2.48
N ASN A 97 -9.27 -5.64 -3.33
CA ASN A 97 -8.58 -5.30 -4.55
C ASN A 97 -8.13 -3.81 -4.59
N PRO A 98 -7.42 -3.30 -3.56
CA PRO A 98 -6.89 -1.94 -3.62
C PRO A 98 -5.65 -1.90 -4.54
N LEU A 99 -5.21 -0.71 -4.94
CA LEU A 99 -4.12 -0.57 -5.91
C LEU A 99 -2.79 -1.26 -5.47
N TYR A 100 -2.52 -1.34 -4.16
CA TYR A 100 -1.29 -1.85 -3.58
C TYR A 100 -1.57 -2.83 -2.42
N ASN A 101 -1.51 -4.13 -2.68
CA ASN A 101 -1.79 -5.19 -1.71
C ASN A 101 -0.81 -6.38 -1.86
N PRO A 102 0.51 -6.17 -1.66
CA PRO A 102 1.51 -7.20 -1.92
C PRO A 102 1.43 -8.38 -0.93
N VAL A 103 0.68 -8.22 0.16
CA VAL A 103 0.48 -9.24 1.19
C VAL A 103 -0.82 -10.04 1.03
N GLY A 104 -1.64 -9.70 0.02
CA GLY A 104 -2.91 -10.39 -0.25
C GLY A 104 -3.89 -10.31 0.92
N TYR A 105 -3.93 -9.16 1.59
CA TYR A 105 -4.79 -8.91 2.75
C TYR A 105 -6.22 -8.59 2.31
N TYR A 106 -7.18 -9.25 2.95
CA TYR A 106 -8.61 -8.99 2.80
C TYR A 106 -9.16 -8.52 4.14
N PRO A 107 -9.60 -7.26 4.25
CA PRO A 107 -10.20 -6.76 5.48
C PRO A 107 -11.39 -7.64 5.91
N GLY A 108 -11.45 -8.04 7.18
CA GLY A 108 -12.59 -8.77 7.76
C GLY A 108 -13.77 -7.87 8.13
N PHE A 109 -13.65 -6.57 7.89
CA PHE A 109 -14.63 -5.53 8.12
C PHE A 109 -14.91 -4.74 6.83
N ASP A 110 -15.96 -3.92 6.83
CA ASP A 110 -16.36 -3.10 5.68
C ASP A 110 -15.46 -1.87 5.53
N ALA A 111 -14.22 -2.11 5.08
CA ALA A 111 -13.24 -1.05 4.86
C ALA A 111 -13.67 -0.06 3.77
N GLU A 112 -14.35 -0.54 2.73
CA GLU A 112 -14.86 0.28 1.63
C GLU A 112 -15.86 1.32 2.12
N GLN A 113 -16.83 0.92 2.94
CA GLN A 113 -17.79 1.85 3.51
C GLN A 113 -17.12 2.87 4.45
N LEU A 114 -16.11 2.47 5.22
CA LEU A 114 -15.38 3.40 6.09
C LEU A 114 -14.57 4.43 5.29
N PHE A 115 -13.90 4.02 4.21
CA PHE A 115 -13.24 4.96 3.30
C PHE A 115 -14.25 5.87 2.60
N GLN A 116 -15.40 5.34 2.19
CA GLN A 116 -16.46 6.14 1.58
C GLN A 116 -17.00 7.20 2.55
N ASN A 117 -17.32 6.81 3.79
CA ASN A 117 -17.74 7.74 4.84
C ASN A 117 -16.70 8.84 5.07
N ALA A 118 -15.41 8.47 5.12
CA ALA A 118 -14.33 9.43 5.28
C ALA A 118 -14.20 10.40 4.09
N ARG A 119 -14.48 9.97 2.85
CA ARG A 119 -14.50 10.85 1.67
C ARG A 119 -15.70 11.79 1.64
N GLU A 120 -16.86 11.32 2.10
CA GLU A 120 -18.11 12.07 2.10
C GLU A 120 -18.27 13.01 3.31
N ALA A 121 -17.42 12.83 4.33
CA ALA A 121 -17.41 13.65 5.53
C ALA A 121 -17.33 15.15 5.19
N THR A 122 -18.26 15.92 5.76
CA THR A 122 -18.33 17.38 5.59
C THR A 122 -17.76 18.13 6.79
N THR A 123 -17.51 17.42 7.88
CA THR A 123 -16.90 17.94 9.10
C THR A 123 -15.68 17.12 9.50
N GLN A 124 -14.82 17.73 10.33
CA GLN A 124 -13.66 17.04 10.88
C GLN A 124 -14.03 15.90 11.84
N GLU A 125 -15.17 16.01 12.53
CA GLU A 125 -15.69 14.98 13.43
C GLU A 125 -16.13 13.74 12.65
N GLU A 126 -16.94 13.92 11.60
CA GLU A 126 -17.34 12.83 10.69
C GLU A 126 -16.13 12.12 10.06
N LEU A 127 -15.12 12.89 9.64
CA LEU A 127 -13.87 12.34 9.10
C LEU A 127 -13.11 11.54 10.16
N ALA A 128 -13.00 12.08 11.38
CA ALA A 128 -12.28 11.43 12.47
C ALA A 128 -12.96 10.13 12.88
N ASP A 129 -14.28 10.10 13.00
CA ASP A 129 -15.03 8.92 13.43
C ASP A 129 -14.83 7.75 12.45
N ALA A 130 -14.97 7.99 11.14
CA ALA A 130 -14.75 6.97 10.11
C ALA A 130 -13.32 6.43 10.12
N LEU A 131 -12.32 7.31 10.29
CA LEU A 131 -10.91 6.92 10.32
C LEU A 131 -10.51 6.22 11.62
N ILE A 132 -11.09 6.59 12.77
CA ILE A 132 -10.86 5.93 14.05
C ILE A 132 -11.33 4.48 13.97
N GLU A 133 -12.52 4.26 13.42
CA GLU A 133 -13.06 2.90 13.25
C GLU A 133 -12.21 2.08 12.27
N LEU A 134 -11.81 2.67 11.14
CA LEU A 134 -10.89 2.04 10.19
C LEU A 134 -9.57 1.61 10.86
N PHE A 135 -8.91 2.52 11.57
CA PHE A 135 -7.61 2.24 12.20
C PHE A 135 -7.73 1.29 13.39
N ALA A 136 -8.85 1.30 14.12
CA ALA A 136 -9.09 0.34 15.18
C ALA A 136 -9.18 -1.09 14.62
N ASN A 137 -9.94 -1.28 13.55
CA ASN A 137 -10.05 -2.59 12.89
C ASN A 137 -8.71 -3.04 12.28
N LEU A 138 -7.98 -2.15 11.60
CA LEU A 138 -6.63 -2.47 11.09
C LEU A 138 -5.64 -2.83 12.21
N ALA A 139 -5.74 -2.18 13.37
CA ALA A 139 -4.92 -2.50 14.53
C ALA A 139 -5.28 -3.84 15.17
N GLU A 140 -6.53 -4.30 15.04
CA GLU A 140 -6.99 -5.61 15.49
C GLU A 140 -6.58 -6.73 14.53
N GLU A 141 -6.74 -6.52 13.22
CA GLU A 141 -6.40 -7.53 12.20
C GLU A 141 -4.89 -7.63 11.92
N GLN A 142 -4.13 -6.57 12.22
CA GLN A 142 -2.67 -6.52 12.10
C GLN A 142 -2.11 -7.04 10.75
N PRO A 143 -2.62 -6.60 9.58
CA PRO A 143 -2.08 -7.01 8.29
C PRO A 143 -0.61 -6.60 8.11
N TYR A 144 -0.21 -5.52 8.80
CA TYR A 144 1.17 -5.07 8.91
C TYR A 144 1.51 -4.81 10.37
N ILE A 145 2.64 -5.34 10.82
CA ILE A 145 3.17 -5.06 12.16
C ILE A 145 4.18 -3.92 12.04
N MET A 146 3.84 -2.74 12.56
CA MET A 146 4.75 -1.59 12.56
C MET A 146 5.91 -1.84 13.53
N LEU A 147 7.11 -2.11 12.97
CA LEU A 147 8.32 -2.37 13.76
C LEU A 147 9.00 -1.08 14.23
N ALA A 148 9.06 -0.07 13.37
CA ALA A 148 9.65 1.22 13.67
C ALA A 148 9.03 2.31 12.80
N PHE A 149 8.93 3.52 13.36
CA PHE A 149 8.56 4.72 12.63
C PHE A 149 9.60 5.80 12.94
N PRO A 150 10.84 5.65 12.42
CA PRO A 150 11.92 6.57 12.72
C PRO A 150 11.72 7.89 11.98
N ASP A 151 12.18 8.99 12.58
CA ASP A 151 12.33 10.25 11.88
C ASP A 151 13.59 10.21 11.00
N ASP A 152 13.48 10.77 9.79
CA ASP A 152 14.63 10.92 8.90
C ASP A 152 15.64 11.92 9.50
N THR A 153 16.89 11.48 9.62
CA THR A 153 18.01 12.38 9.95
C THR A 153 18.62 12.91 8.65
N VAL A 154 18.20 14.10 8.24
CA VAL A 154 18.70 14.74 7.01
C VAL A 154 20.04 15.42 7.25
N GLY A 155 21.06 15.04 6.49
CA GLY A 155 22.37 15.69 6.47
C GLY A 155 22.53 16.67 5.31
N TYR A 156 23.11 17.84 5.56
CA TYR A 156 23.43 18.84 4.54
C TYR A 156 24.94 19.04 4.43
N ARG A 157 25.42 19.33 3.22
CA ARG A 157 26.82 19.74 3.02
C ARG A 157 27.05 21.11 3.64
N GLU A 158 28.20 21.29 4.27
CA GLU A 158 28.60 22.59 4.84
C GLU A 158 28.54 23.71 3.79
N GLY A 159 28.00 24.86 4.19
CA GLY A 159 27.83 26.04 3.32
C GLY A 159 26.62 26.00 2.39
N LEU A 160 25.83 24.93 2.40
CA LEU A 160 24.58 24.87 1.66
C LEU A 160 23.52 25.74 2.37
N GLU A 161 23.09 26.79 1.68
CA GLU A 161 21.93 27.59 2.05
C GLU A 161 20.67 26.92 1.52
N GLY A 162 19.61 27.01 2.33
CA GLY A 162 18.34 26.31 2.14
C GLY A 162 17.61 26.60 0.82
N PRO A 163 16.35 26.16 0.74
CA PRO A 163 15.35 26.21 1.80
C PRO A 163 15.53 25.18 2.92
N ILE A 164 15.27 25.59 4.16
CA ILE A 164 14.90 24.67 5.24
C ILE A 164 13.92 25.37 6.19
N GLU A 165 12.64 25.01 6.14
CA GLU A 165 11.78 24.97 7.33
C GLU A 165 11.09 23.59 7.30
N ASN A 166 11.19 22.86 8.42
CA ASN A 166 11.42 21.42 8.44
C ASN A 166 10.16 20.53 8.30
N PHE A 167 10.39 19.31 7.80
CA PHE A 167 9.50 18.33 7.17
C PHE A 167 8.99 18.74 5.77
N SER A 168 9.57 18.12 4.73
CA SER A 168 9.38 18.38 3.28
C SER A 168 10.04 19.65 2.73
N ASN A 169 11.34 19.80 2.92
CA ASN A 169 12.19 20.89 2.36
C ASN A 169 12.40 20.87 0.83
N GLY A 170 11.83 19.88 0.11
CA GLY A 170 11.92 19.74 -1.35
C GLY A 170 10.97 20.65 -2.15
N TRP A 171 10.16 21.48 -1.51
CA TRP A 171 9.16 22.32 -2.17
C TRP A 171 9.74 23.41 -3.09
N ASN A 172 11.01 23.78 -2.91
CA ASN A 172 11.70 24.78 -3.72
C ASN A 172 13.16 24.40 -3.97
N LEU A 173 13.33 23.31 -4.74
CA LEU A 173 14.64 22.84 -5.19
C LEU A 173 15.51 23.94 -5.84
N PRO A 174 14.99 24.88 -6.65
CA PRO A 174 15.81 25.93 -7.26
C PRO A 174 16.41 26.96 -6.29
N ALA A 175 15.89 27.08 -5.07
CA ALA A 175 16.40 28.06 -4.10
C ALA A 175 17.64 27.57 -3.33
N TRP A 176 17.91 26.25 -3.34
CA TRP A 176 19.12 25.67 -2.74
C TRP A 176 20.37 26.16 -3.44
N ARG A 177 21.32 26.68 -2.67
CA ARG A 177 22.56 27.26 -3.22
C ARG A 177 23.69 27.24 -2.22
N TYR A 178 24.93 27.28 -2.70
CA TYR A 178 26.06 27.67 -1.86
C TYR A 178 26.15 29.20 -1.90
N GLY A 179 26.43 29.82 -0.76
CA GLY A 179 26.81 31.23 -0.73
C GLY A 179 28.08 31.47 -1.57
N GLU A 180 28.27 32.69 -2.06
CA GLU A 180 29.55 33.12 -2.66
C GLU A 180 30.67 33.18 -1.62
#